data_AF-A0A3N5LN79-F1
#
_entry.id   AF-A0A3N5LN79-F1
#
_cell.length_a   1.000
_cell.length_b   1.000
_cell.length_c   1.000
_cell.angle_alpha   90.00
_cell.angle_beta   90.00
_cell.angle_gamma   90.00
#
_symmetry.space_group_name_H-M   'P 1'
#
loop_
_entity.id
_entity.type
_entity.pdbx_description
1 polymer ?
#
loop_
_entity_poly.entity_id
_entity_poly.type
_entity_poly.pdbx_seq_one_letter_code
_entity_poly.pdbx_strand_id
1 'polypeptide(L)' 'MRAVVYDQYGPPDLLRLEEVPAPSPGPRQVLVEVAATSINLSDWECLRGAPLYARIGGLRVPARRTLGSDIAGRV' A
#
# COMPACT_ATOMS: atom_id res chain seq x y z
N MET A 1 4.37 -12.62 4.24
CA MET A 1 5.29 -11.59 3.71
C MET A 1 5.10 -10.37 4.58
N ARG A 2 6.19 -9.67 4.90
CA ARG A 2 6.12 -8.46 5.73
C ARG A 2 5.65 -7.29 4.88
N ALA A 3 4.67 -6.54 5.38
CA ALA A 3 4.18 -5.33 4.75
C ALA A 3 3.93 -4.24 5.78
N VAL A 4 4.09 -2.98 5.37
CA VAL A 4 3.62 -1.83 6.13
C VAL A 4 2.14 -1.63 5.81
N VAL A 5 1.30 -1.65 6.85
CA VAL A 5 -0.16 -1.62 6.74
C VAL A 5 -0.80 -0.51 7.59
N TYR A 6 -2.01 -0.13 7.19
CA TYR A 6 -2.90 0.79 7.91
C TYR A 6 -4.37 0.41 7.63
N ASP A 7 -5.25 0.63 8.60
CA ASP A 7 -6.67 0.26 8.48
C ASP A 7 -7.61 1.48 8.51
N GLN A 8 -7.06 2.67 8.75
CA GLN A 8 -7.82 3.91 8.82
C GLN A 8 -6.95 5.08 8.34
N TYR A 9 -7.58 6.12 7.80
CA TYR A 9 -6.90 7.34 7.41
C TYR A 9 -6.32 8.09 8.61
N GLY A 10 -5.13 8.64 8.49
CA GLY A 10 -4.54 9.44 9.58
C GLY A 10 -3.04 9.66 9.48
N PRO A 11 -2.35 9.98 10.58
CA PRO A 11 -0.92 10.24 10.59
C PRO A 11 -0.08 8.97 10.38
N PRO A 12 1.22 9.10 10.08
CA PRO A 12 2.15 7.98 9.94
C PRO A 12 2.23 7.04 11.15
N ASP A 13 1.89 7.49 12.36
CA ASP A 13 1.90 6.67 13.57
C ASP A 13 0.90 5.49 13.53
N LEU A 14 -0.04 5.52 12.59
CA LEU A 14 -0.96 4.41 12.34
C LEU A 14 -0.35 3.29 11.49
N LEU A 15 0.77 3.56 10.82
CA LEU A 15 1.50 2.57 10.05
C LEU A 15 2.11 1.54 11.00
N ARG A 16 1.90 0.27 10.67
CA ARG A 16 2.53 -0.83 11.40
C ARG A 16 3.07 -1.86 10.43
N LEU A 17 4.05 -2.62 10.90
CA LEU A 17 4.55 -3.77 10.20
C LEU A 17 3.72 -5.01 10.57
N GLU A 18 3.21 -5.73 9.57
CA GLU A 18 2.39 -6.93 9.76
C GLU A 18 2.88 -8.04 8.82
N GLU A 19 2.77 -9.30 9.26
CA GLU A 19 2.87 -10.45 8.35
C GLU A 19 1.52 -10.64 7.64
N VAL A 20 1.52 -10.50 6.33
CA VAL A 20 0.34 -10.68 5.47
C VAL A 20 0.53 -11.85 4.51
N PRO A 21 -0.55 -12.48 4.01
CA PRO A 21 -0.43 -13.50 2.98
C PRO A 21 0.34 -12.98 1.76
N ALA A 22 1.25 -13.79 1.24
CA ALA A 22 1.90 -13.49 -0.04
C ALA A 22 0.85 -13.55 -1.16
N PRO A 23 0.82 -12.60 -2.09
CA PRO A 23 -0.14 -12.62 -3.19
C PRO A 23 0.22 -13.73 -4.18
N SER A 24 -0.81 -14.40 -4.71
CA SER A 24 -0.66 -15.37 -5.80
C SER A 24 -0.91 -14.68 -7.14
N PRO A 25 0.06 -14.66 -8.07
CA PRO A 25 -0.14 -14.04 -9.37
C PRO A 25 -1.16 -14.81 -10.21
N GLY A 26 -2.06 -14.10 -10.88
CA GLY A 26 -2.98 -14.66 -11.87
C GLY A 26 -2.35 -14.85 -13.25
N PRO A 27 -3.13 -15.29 -14.26
CA PRO A 27 -2.64 -15.44 -15.62
C PRO A 27 -2.05 -14.11 -16.15
N ARG A 28 -0.81 -14.19 -16.67
CA ARG A 28 -0.03 -13.05 -17.20
C ARG A 28 0.37 -11.99 -16.14
N GLN A 29 0.39 -12.36 -14.86
CA GLN A 29 0.97 -11.55 -13.79
C GLN A 29 2.26 -12.20 -13.29
N VAL A 30 3.11 -11.40 -12.67
CA VAL A 30 4.33 -11.86 -12.00
C VAL A 30 4.28 -11.50 -10.53
N LEU A 31 4.89 -12.32 -9.68
CA LEU A 31 5.18 -11.96 -8.30
C LEU A 31 6.58 -11.38 -8.25
N VAL A 32 6.76 -10.23 -7.59
CA VAL A 32 8.06 -9.57 -7.47
C VAL A 32 8.51 -9.62 -6.01
N GLU A 33 9.71 -10.14 -5.75
CA GLU A 33 10.42 -9.96 -4.50
C GLU A 33 10.97 -8.52 -4.46
N VAL A 34 10.27 -7.65 -3.72
CA VAL A 34 10.61 -6.22 -3.62
C VAL A 34 11.87 -6.03 -2.78
N ALA A 35 12.91 -5.46 -3.39
CA ALA A 35 14.15 -5.09 -2.71
C ALA A 35 14.13 -3.63 -2.22
N ALA A 36 13.46 -2.75 -2.96
CA ALA A 36 13.28 -1.34 -2.60
C ALA A 36 11.98 -0.77 -3.16
N THR A 37 11.48 0.29 -2.52
CA THR A 37 10.35 1.11 -2.95
C THR A 37 10.63 2.58 -2.60
N SER A 38 9.97 3.52 -3.27
CA SER A 38 10.08 4.96 -3.03
C SER A 38 8.94 5.45 -2.11
N ILE A 39 9.14 6.61 -1.49
CA ILE A 39 8.06 7.36 -0.84
C ILE A 39 7.60 8.44 -1.80
N ASN A 40 6.31 8.44 -2.12
CA ASN A 40 5.69 9.36 -3.06
C ASN A 40 4.60 10.19 -2.37
N LEU A 41 4.21 11.29 -3.02
CA LEU A 41 3.07 12.10 -2.56
C LEU A 41 1.76 11.28 -2.53
N SER A 42 1.57 10.37 -3.47
CA SER A 42 0.42 9.46 -3.51
C SER A 42 0.30 8.60 -2.24
N ASP A 43 1.42 8.14 -1.70
CA ASP A 43 1.43 7.35 -0.46
C ASP A 43 0.93 8.19 0.72
N TRP A 44 1.34 9.46 0.78
CA TRP A 44 0.86 10.42 1.78
C TRP A 44 -0.64 10.72 1.61
N GLU A 45 -1.08 10.97 0.38
CA GLU A 45 -2.48 11.26 0.07
C GLU A 45 -3.40 10.10 0.43
N CYS A 46 -3.00 8.86 0.08
CA CYS A 46 -3.71 7.64 0.44
C CYS A 46 -3.72 7.41 1.95
N LEU A 47 -2.60 7.61 2.64
CA LEU A 47 -2.51 7.49 4.10
C LEU A 47 -3.44 8.50 4.81
N ARG A 48 -3.45 9.76 4.36
CA ARG A 48 -4.30 10.82 4.91
C ARG A 48 -5.76 10.72 4.48
N GLY A 49 -6.03 10.03 3.36
CA GLY A 49 -7.32 10.06 2.68
C GLY A 49 -7.69 11.47 2.22
N ALA A 50 -6.70 12.24 1.77
CA ALA A 50 -6.84 13.64 1.36
C ALA A 50 -5.85 13.98 0.24
N PRO A 51 -6.27 14.71 -0.82
CA PRO A 51 -7.61 15.28 -1.05
C PRO A 51 -8.67 14.21 -1.35
N LEU A 52 -9.94 14.59 -1.52
CA LEU A 52 -11.08 13.66 -1.54
C LEU A 52 -10.94 12.50 -2.55
N TYR A 53 -10.23 12.71 -3.66
CA TYR A 53 -9.98 11.65 -4.65
C TYR A 53 -9.18 10.47 -4.08
N ALA A 54 -8.34 10.68 -3.06
CA ALA A 54 -7.55 9.62 -2.43
C ALA A 54 -8.43 8.56 -1.75
N ARG A 55 -9.73 8.85 -1.58
CA ARG A 55 -10.75 7.96 -1.01
C ARG A 55 -11.54 7.18 -2.06
N ILE A 56 -11.18 7.24 -3.35
CA ILE A 56 -11.82 6.42 -4.38
C ILE A 56 -11.65 4.93 -4.01
N GLY A 57 -12.77 4.21 -3.94
CA GLY A 57 -12.81 2.80 -3.50
C GLY A 57 -12.85 2.61 -1.98
N GLY A 58 -12.75 3.67 -1.18
CA GLY A 58 -12.65 3.59 0.28
C GLY A 58 -13.11 4.87 0.98
N LEU A 59 -14.40 5.22 0.92
CA LEU A 59 -14.89 6.52 1.41
C LEU A 59 -14.58 6.78 2.90
N ARG A 60 -14.75 5.77 3.76
CA ARG A 60 -14.56 5.89 5.23
C ARG A 60 -13.25 5.27 5.71
N VAL A 61 -12.82 4.20 5.06
CA VAL A 61 -11.59 3.45 5.37
C VAL A 61 -10.83 3.18 4.08
N PRO A 62 -9.50 3.03 4.13
CA PRO A 62 -8.69 2.75 2.95
C PRO A 62 -9.18 1.56 2.14
N ALA A 63 -9.25 1.71 0.82
CA ALA A 63 -9.60 0.61 -0.10
C ALA A 63 -8.54 -0.50 -0.11
N ARG A 64 -7.28 -0.13 0.16
CA ARG A 64 -6.12 -1.00 0.22
C ARG A 64 -5.39 -0.77 1.54
N ARG A 65 -5.03 -1.87 2.21
CA ARG A 65 -4.33 -1.82 3.50
C ARG A 65 -2.84 -1.48 3.37
N THR A 66 -2.27 -1.55 2.16
CA THR A 66 -0.86 -1.25 1.88
C THR A 66 -0.72 -0.02 0.97
N LEU A 67 0.39 0.70 1.14
CA LEU A 67 0.81 1.83 0.30
C LEU A 67 1.92 1.36 -0.67
N GLY A 68 2.35 2.24 -1.57
CA GLY A 68 3.41 1.99 -2.54
C GLY A 68 2.97 2.27 -3.98
N SER A 69 3.79 3.01 -4.71
CA SER A 69 3.55 3.34 -6.12
C SER A 69 4.66 2.85 -7.07
N ASP A 70 5.90 2.71 -6.59
CA ASP A 70 7.03 2.19 -7.38
C ASP A 70 7.78 1.08 -6.64
N ILE A 71 8.45 0.20 -7.39
CA ILE A 71 9.28 -0.87 -6.84
C ILE A 71 10.52 -1.14 -7.69
N ALA A 72 11.56 -1.66 -7.05
CA ALA A 72 12.66 -2.37 -7.69
C ALA A 72 12.84 -3.74 -7.00
N GLY A 73 13.00 -4.80 -7.79
CA GLY A 73 13.00 -6.16 -7.27
C GLY A 73 13.28 -7.21 -8.33
N ARG A 74 13.06 -8.48 -7.96
CA ARG A 74 13.26 -9.64 -8.83
C ARG A 74 11.94 -10.37 -9.04
N VAL A 75 11.74 -10.90 -10.25
CA VAL A 75 10.65 -11.85 -10.55
C VAL A 75 11.10 -13.26 -10.22
#